data_AF-A0A954M0P3-F1
#
_entry.id   AF-A0A954M0P3-F1
#
_cell.length_a   1.000
_cell.length_b   1.000
_cell.length_c   1.000
_cell.angle_alpha   90.00
_cell.angle_beta   90.00
_cell.angle_gamma   90.00
#
_symmetry.space_group_name_H-M   'P 1'
#
loop_
_entity.id
_entity.type
_entity.pdbx_description
1 polymer ?
#
loop_
_entity_poly.entity_id
_entity_poly.type
_entity_poly.pdbx_seq_one_letter_code
_entity_poly.pdbx_strand_id
1 'polypeptide(L)'
;MKYALVVSGILGGIALAAPMLVVMGFVLLIIPGVILLAAPTVFVYLAMTALIRKRLSGEPGLISTIVAMGISLLIGWIVMQPFHAAESAKYQASLSPDITSAEPIQLHGHVRIEMDHRRGEPECDSLCAAMLDLPAVESVTVESSRFTKDGKVSRRAAFELVSKTGHPDPGLFPIEPGNILREDPRFRGTFRGREVIAAAKAVEAGWALRLAGDQRIVPSKPVAGEEADWLIRLNISREPAEPKIRRVEVVDGEGTVRFRKTHVEHLIPARMFYFGFDVHMGSGTVAGASFHVGRQKRETSHLWLDLEPTLLGAIELSDPAADDTLLTRLRREVELTLDDPDASPARLDLTRRWLALFFFDAEETDAPLIARILADNRIHDIIEPLDNVYGKADVPIELKVAYAQRILMEHSTKQDRTQLASALAAMPPETFAEPHEAHLAIWRNVEVCHEAAPFIARITDLSPELAIPLLLNLLDESVRIEPEFEQRKLIENIQDCFAELGPEASIAVPELRQRFQSETSPIFRNRASLDEWRFVFARLGVPLDDLPFSEKERRQPHTWLDNTKQRIEIRLQRYERRHAG
;
A
#
# COMPACT_ATOMS: atom_id res chain seq x y z
N MET A 1 -38.17 16.38 42.53
CA MET A 1 -37.76 15.01 42.16
C MET A 1 -38.58 14.44 40.99
N LYS A 2 -39.92 14.46 41.01
CA LYS A 2 -40.76 13.95 39.90
C LYS A 2 -40.39 14.56 38.53
N TYR A 3 -40.36 15.89 38.42
CA TYR A 3 -40.00 16.58 37.16
C TYR A 3 -38.58 16.25 36.70
N ALA A 4 -37.59 16.30 37.60
CA ALA A 4 -36.20 15.98 37.26
C ALA A 4 -36.03 14.53 36.75
N LEU A 5 -36.77 13.58 37.34
CA LEU A 5 -36.75 12.17 36.92
C LEU A 5 -37.40 11.97 35.54
N VAL A 6 -38.52 12.64 35.27
CA VAL A 6 -39.18 12.59 33.95
C VAL A 6 -38.30 13.23 32.87
N VAL A 7 -37.75 14.42 33.15
CA VAL A 7 -36.89 15.14 32.19
C VAL A 7 -35.61 14.37 31.91
N SER A 8 -34.89 13.90 32.94
CA SER A 8 -33.68 13.09 32.75
C SER A 8 -33.97 11.74 32.09
N GLY A 9 -35.13 11.13 32.34
CA GLY A 9 -35.56 9.90 31.69
C GLY A 9 -35.82 10.07 30.20
N ILE A 10 -36.54 11.14 29.80
CA ILE A 10 -36.78 11.46 28.39
C ILE A 10 -35.44 11.76 27.68
N LEU A 11 -34.62 12.62 28.27
CA LEU A 11 -33.32 12.97 27.68
C LEU A 11 -32.37 11.77 27.60
N GLY A 12 -32.34 10.93 28.64
CA GLY A 12 -31.54 9.71 28.66
C GLY A 12 -32.02 8.69 27.62
N GLY A 13 -33.34 8.53 27.47
CA GLY A 13 -33.93 7.67 26.43
C GLY A 13 -33.58 8.14 25.02
N ILE A 14 -33.67 9.46 24.76
CA ILE A 14 -33.26 10.06 23.48
C ILE A 14 -31.77 9.83 23.22
N ALA A 15 -30.91 10.09 24.22
CA ALA A 15 -29.48 9.91 24.09
C ALA A 15 -29.09 8.45 23.77
N LEU A 16 -29.74 7.48 24.44
CA LEU A 16 -29.48 6.05 24.19
C LEU A 16 -30.04 5.57 22.84
N ALA A 17 -31.19 6.07 22.41
CA ALA A 17 -31.82 5.68 21.13
C ALA A 17 -31.13 6.32 19.92
N ALA A 18 -30.61 7.53 20.07
CA ALA A 18 -29.89 8.26 19.02
C ALA A 18 -28.59 8.89 19.57
N PRO A 19 -27.53 8.08 19.79
CA PRO A 19 -26.26 8.55 20.36
C PRO A 19 -25.59 9.67 19.56
N MET A 20 -25.82 9.73 18.25
CA MET A 20 -25.32 10.81 17.38
C MET A 20 -25.82 12.20 17.76
N LEU A 21 -26.96 12.31 18.47
CA LEU A 21 -27.44 13.59 18.99
C LEU A 21 -26.49 14.19 20.04
N VAL A 22 -25.77 13.35 20.79
CA VAL A 22 -24.76 13.81 21.75
C VAL A 22 -23.61 14.50 21.01
N VAL A 23 -23.14 13.89 19.91
CA VAL A 23 -22.10 14.45 19.04
C VAL A 23 -22.55 15.77 18.42
N MET A 24 -23.75 15.80 17.82
CA MET A 24 -24.32 17.05 17.27
C MET A 24 -24.50 18.10 18.36
N GLY A 25 -24.87 17.69 19.58
CA GLY A 25 -24.88 18.54 20.77
C GLY A 25 -23.53 19.19 20.97
N PHE A 26 -22.45 18.42 21.12
CA PHE A 26 -21.10 18.98 21.29
C PHE A 26 -20.64 19.89 20.13
N VAL A 27 -21.01 19.56 18.89
CA VAL A 27 -20.65 20.35 17.70
C VAL A 27 -21.42 21.67 17.64
N LEU A 28 -22.72 21.67 17.91
CA LEU A 28 -23.57 22.86 17.83
C LEU A 28 -23.43 23.74 19.07
N LEU A 29 -23.48 23.15 20.26
CA LEU A 29 -23.45 23.81 21.56
C LEU A 29 -22.93 22.84 22.64
N ILE A 30 -21.74 23.10 23.18
CA ILE A 30 -21.07 22.24 24.19
C ILE A 30 -22.03 21.82 25.33
N ILE A 31 -22.84 22.74 25.84
CA ILE A 31 -23.74 22.50 26.99
C ILE A 31 -24.81 21.43 26.70
N PRO A 32 -25.64 21.51 25.64
CA PRO A 32 -26.51 20.43 25.20
C PRO A 32 -25.83 19.06 25.07
N GLY A 33 -24.61 19.02 24.51
CA GLY A 33 -23.82 17.78 24.42
C GLY A 33 -23.53 17.17 25.79
N VAL A 34 -23.06 17.98 26.75
CA VAL A 34 -22.80 17.54 28.13
C VAL A 34 -24.07 17.06 28.83
N ILE A 35 -25.20 17.76 28.65
CA ILE A 35 -26.48 17.37 29.26
C ILE A 35 -26.94 16.01 28.72
N LEU A 36 -26.91 15.81 27.40
CA LEU A 36 -27.31 14.54 26.78
C LEU A 36 -26.36 13.40 27.15
N LEU A 37 -25.07 13.67 27.28
CA LEU A 37 -24.07 12.70 27.75
C LEU A 37 -24.34 12.25 29.19
N ALA A 38 -24.66 13.17 30.09
CA ALA A 38 -24.87 12.89 31.51
C ALA A 38 -26.28 12.34 31.83
N ALA A 39 -27.29 12.63 31.00
CA ALA A 39 -28.69 12.34 31.29
C ALA A 39 -29.00 10.87 31.61
N PRO A 40 -28.49 9.86 30.88
CA PRO A 40 -28.70 8.45 31.21
C PRO A 40 -28.20 8.09 32.61
N THR A 41 -27.00 8.55 32.97
CA THR A 41 -26.38 8.31 34.29
C THR A 41 -27.19 8.99 35.39
N VAL A 42 -27.55 10.25 35.20
CA VAL A 42 -28.34 11.03 36.17
C VAL A 42 -29.71 10.39 36.40
N PHE A 43 -30.37 9.92 35.32
CA PHE A 43 -31.66 9.25 35.41
C PHE A 43 -31.59 7.98 36.28
N VAL A 44 -30.59 7.11 36.07
CA VAL A 44 -30.42 5.88 36.86
C VAL A 44 -30.26 6.20 38.35
N TYR A 45 -29.40 7.16 38.70
CA TYR A 45 -29.22 7.54 40.11
C TYR A 45 -30.47 8.17 40.72
N LEU A 46 -31.19 9.03 39.99
CA LEU A 46 -32.44 9.62 40.47
C LEU A 46 -33.54 8.57 40.65
N ALA A 47 -33.64 7.61 39.74
CA ALA A 47 -34.62 6.52 39.81
C ALA A 47 -34.35 5.61 41.01
N MET A 48 -33.10 5.20 41.21
CA MET A 48 -32.68 4.43 42.39
C MET A 48 -32.96 5.20 43.68
N THR A 49 -32.62 6.48 43.72
CA THR A 49 -32.88 7.35 44.89
C THR A 49 -34.38 7.42 45.21
N ALA A 50 -35.24 7.59 44.20
CA ALA A 50 -36.69 7.60 44.39
C ALA A 50 -37.22 6.26 44.92
N LEU A 51 -36.69 5.13 44.43
CA LEU A 51 -37.06 3.79 44.87
C LEU A 51 -36.65 3.53 46.32
N ILE A 52 -35.42 3.87 46.69
CA ILE A 52 -34.89 3.73 48.06
C ILE A 52 -35.68 4.63 49.02
N ARG A 53 -35.93 5.89 48.64
CA ARG A 53 -36.73 6.82 49.44
C ARG A 53 -38.13 6.30 49.70
N LYS A 54 -38.77 5.63 48.73
CA LYS A 54 -40.09 4.99 48.92
C LYS A 54 -40.06 3.88 49.98
N ARG A 55 -38.90 3.25 50.20
CA ARG A 55 -38.71 2.16 51.17
C ARG A 55 -38.29 2.63 52.56
N LEU A 56 -37.64 3.79 52.67
CA LEU A 56 -37.20 4.42 53.93
C LEU A 56 -38.36 5.07 54.73
N SER A 57 -39.57 4.53 54.61
CA SER A 57 -40.84 5.03 55.17
C SER A 57 -40.69 5.54 56.60
N GLY A 58 -40.72 6.87 56.79
CA GLY A 58 -40.67 7.46 58.13
C GLY A 58 -40.80 8.99 58.15
N GLU A 59 -40.00 9.73 57.37
CA GLU A 59 -39.98 11.19 57.47
C GLU A 59 -39.97 11.91 56.11
N PRO A 60 -40.99 12.74 55.80
CA PRO A 60 -40.97 13.64 54.65
C PRO A 60 -39.98 14.78 54.94
N GLY A 61 -38.80 14.73 54.33
CA GLY A 61 -37.81 15.78 54.51
C GLY A 61 -36.66 15.76 53.51
N LEU A 62 -35.90 16.84 53.49
CA LEU A 62 -34.65 16.95 52.74
C LEU A 62 -33.66 15.85 53.14
N ILE A 63 -33.63 15.49 54.42
CA ILE A 63 -32.75 14.47 55.02
C ILE A 63 -32.98 13.09 54.38
N SER A 64 -34.23 12.62 54.24
CA SER A 64 -34.50 11.31 53.64
C SER A 64 -34.10 11.24 52.16
N THR A 65 -34.09 12.37 51.46
CA THR A 65 -33.60 12.45 50.08
C THR A 65 -32.08 12.37 50.01
N ILE A 66 -31.38 13.06 50.91
CA ILE A 66 -29.91 13.02 51.01
C ILE A 66 -29.47 11.59 51.37
N VAL A 67 -30.11 10.96 52.36
CA VAL A 67 -29.82 9.58 52.77
C VAL A 67 -30.06 8.61 51.60
N ALA A 68 -31.20 8.71 50.91
CA ALA A 68 -31.49 7.86 49.76
C ALA A 68 -30.49 8.04 48.61
N MET A 69 -30.00 9.27 48.38
CA MET A 69 -28.98 9.56 47.37
C MET A 69 -27.62 8.99 47.77
N GLY A 70 -27.26 9.11 49.05
CA GLY A 70 -26.06 8.47 49.59
C GLY A 70 -26.08 6.95 49.40
N ILE A 71 -27.23 6.32 49.68
CA ILE A 71 -27.42 4.86 49.47
C ILE A 71 -27.36 4.52 47.97
N SER A 72 -27.96 5.33 47.07
CA SER A 72 -27.92 5.04 45.64
C SER A 72 -26.51 5.12 45.06
N LEU A 73 -25.72 6.11 45.49
CA LEU A 73 -24.29 6.21 45.17
C LEU A 73 -23.52 5.01 45.72
N LEU A 74 -23.76 4.61 46.96
CA LEU A 74 -23.13 3.43 47.57
C LEU A 74 -23.47 2.15 46.81
N ILE A 75 -24.72 1.95 46.38
CA ILE A 75 -25.10 0.81 45.54
C ILE A 75 -24.37 0.84 44.21
N GLY A 76 -24.31 2.01 43.55
CA GLY A 76 -23.56 2.15 42.29
C GLY A 76 -22.07 1.83 42.43
N TRP A 77 -21.49 2.13 43.59
CA TRP A 77 -20.12 1.74 43.94
C TRP A 77 -19.99 0.23 44.17
N ILE A 78 -20.85 -0.34 45.04
CA ILE A 78 -20.84 -1.77 45.41
C ILE A 78 -21.01 -2.67 44.19
N VAL A 79 -21.96 -2.34 43.30
CA VAL A 79 -22.25 -3.14 42.09
C VAL A 79 -21.03 -3.19 41.15
N MET A 80 -20.25 -2.11 41.08
CA MET A 80 -19.09 -2.04 40.19
C MET A 80 -17.83 -2.67 40.80
N GLN A 81 -17.74 -2.81 42.13
CA GLN A 81 -16.57 -3.39 42.81
C GLN A 81 -16.16 -4.78 42.29
N PRO A 82 -17.04 -5.80 42.15
CA PRO A 82 -16.60 -7.13 41.71
C PRO A 82 -16.04 -7.10 40.28
N PHE A 83 -16.65 -6.35 39.36
CA PHE A 83 -16.17 -6.20 37.98
C PHE A 83 -14.85 -5.43 37.91
N HIS A 84 -14.75 -4.32 38.65
CA HIS A 84 -13.52 -3.55 38.75
C HIS A 84 -12.39 -4.41 39.34
N ALA A 85 -12.66 -5.17 40.41
CA ALA A 85 -11.66 -6.01 41.08
C ALA A 85 -11.17 -7.15 40.16
N ALA A 86 -12.09 -7.85 39.47
CA ALA A 86 -11.72 -8.92 38.55
C ALA A 86 -10.84 -8.41 37.39
N GLU A 87 -11.23 -7.31 36.75
CA GLU A 87 -10.46 -6.73 35.65
C GLU A 87 -9.14 -6.07 36.13
N SER A 88 -9.11 -5.55 37.35
CA SER A 88 -7.85 -5.10 37.98
C SER A 88 -6.92 -6.27 38.26
N ALA A 89 -7.43 -7.42 38.68
CA ALA A 89 -6.63 -8.61 38.90
C ALA A 89 -6.00 -9.11 37.59
N LYS A 90 -6.75 -9.10 36.47
CA LYS A 90 -6.20 -9.41 35.14
C LYS A 90 -5.08 -8.46 34.72
N TYR A 91 -5.29 -7.15 34.91
CA TYR A 91 -4.26 -6.15 34.64
C TYR A 91 -3.00 -6.42 35.48
N GLN A 92 -3.14 -6.65 36.79
CA GLN A 92 -2.01 -6.95 37.69
C GLN A 92 -1.31 -8.26 37.33
N ALA A 93 -2.05 -9.31 36.96
CA ALA A 93 -1.49 -10.58 36.51
C ALA A 93 -0.72 -10.45 35.19
N SER A 94 -1.02 -9.44 34.38
CA SER A 94 -0.33 -9.15 33.12
C SER A 94 0.93 -8.32 33.29
N LEU A 95 1.13 -7.71 34.47
CA LEU A 95 2.34 -6.97 34.77
C LEU A 95 3.49 -7.97 34.96
N SER A 96 4.55 -7.77 34.18
CA SER A 96 5.82 -8.45 34.37
C SER A 96 6.86 -7.40 34.76
N PRO A 97 7.74 -7.70 35.73
CA PRO A 97 8.78 -6.76 36.12
C PRO A 97 9.70 -6.51 34.92
N ASP A 98 9.98 -5.23 34.66
CA ASP A 98 10.97 -4.82 33.68
C ASP A 98 12.37 -5.19 34.18
N ILE A 99 13.22 -5.61 33.26
CA ILE A 99 14.61 -6.00 33.51
C ILE A 99 15.45 -5.15 32.57
N THR A 100 16.30 -4.30 33.14
CA THR A 100 17.25 -3.49 32.38
C THR A 100 18.64 -4.07 32.53
N SER A 101 19.36 -4.23 31.42
CA SER A 101 20.78 -4.50 31.47
C SER A 101 21.55 -3.22 31.80
N ALA A 102 22.63 -3.34 32.57
CA ALA A 102 23.51 -2.20 32.87
C ALA A 102 24.35 -1.79 31.64
N GLU A 103 24.66 -2.75 30.79
CA GLU A 103 25.43 -2.59 29.55
C GLU A 103 24.62 -3.13 28.35
N PRO A 104 24.85 -2.61 27.14
CA PRO A 104 24.24 -3.17 25.93
C PRO A 104 24.53 -4.68 25.80
N ILE A 105 23.52 -5.45 25.38
CA ILE A 105 23.65 -6.91 25.24
C ILE A 105 24.44 -7.24 23.98
N GLN A 106 25.52 -8.00 24.15
CA GLN A 106 26.35 -8.52 23.05
C GLN A 106 25.78 -9.83 22.52
N LEU A 107 25.14 -9.76 21.35
CA LEU A 107 24.60 -10.92 20.64
C LEU A 107 25.74 -11.71 19.97
N HIS A 108 25.63 -13.03 19.98
CA HIS A 108 26.58 -13.96 19.35
C HIS A 108 25.89 -15.29 18.99
N GLY A 109 26.53 -16.12 18.17
CA GLY A 109 26.00 -17.42 17.77
C GLY A 109 24.68 -17.30 16.99
N HIS A 110 23.73 -18.19 17.27
CA HIS A 110 22.43 -18.23 16.61
C HIS A 110 21.40 -17.34 17.33
N VAL A 111 20.88 -16.34 16.62
CA VAL A 111 19.87 -15.42 17.15
C VAL A 111 18.51 -15.75 16.56
N ARG A 112 17.48 -15.87 17.39
CA ARG A 112 16.09 -16.06 16.95
C ARG A 112 15.22 -14.87 17.34
N ILE A 113 14.47 -14.33 16.38
CA ILE A 113 13.56 -13.21 16.55
C ILE A 113 12.12 -13.67 16.33
N GLU A 114 11.30 -13.60 17.37
CA GLU A 114 9.87 -13.93 17.34
C GLU A 114 9.03 -12.65 17.23
N MET A 115 8.49 -12.40 16.03
CA MET A 115 7.68 -11.22 15.71
C MET A 115 6.20 -11.58 15.57
N ASP A 116 5.54 -11.78 16.71
CA ASP A 116 4.12 -12.19 16.75
C ASP A 116 3.18 -11.21 16.06
N HIS A 117 3.55 -9.94 15.98
CA HIS A 117 2.74 -8.88 15.43
C HIS A 117 2.89 -8.72 13.92
N ARG A 118 3.97 -9.25 13.33
CA ARG A 118 4.25 -9.13 11.90
C ARG A 118 3.54 -10.24 11.14
N ARG A 119 2.81 -9.84 10.09
CA ARG A 119 2.08 -10.74 9.19
C ARG A 119 2.85 -10.85 7.89
N GLY A 120 3.01 -12.06 7.37
CA GLY A 120 3.68 -12.28 6.09
C GLY A 120 4.67 -13.44 6.14
N GLU A 121 5.40 -13.64 5.05
CA GLU A 121 6.56 -14.53 5.04
C GLU A 121 7.73 -13.88 5.79
N PRO A 122 8.47 -14.65 6.59
CA PRO A 122 9.65 -14.14 7.26
C PRO A 122 10.73 -13.85 6.21
N GLU A 123 11.11 -12.59 6.11
CA GLU A 123 12.13 -12.08 5.19
C GLU A 123 13.26 -11.43 6.01
N CYS A 124 14.45 -11.35 5.43
CA CYS A 124 15.53 -10.61 6.07
C CYS A 124 15.35 -9.11 5.82
N ASP A 125 14.85 -8.41 6.81
CA ASP A 125 14.62 -6.96 6.83
C ASP A 125 15.81 -6.19 7.44
N SER A 126 15.61 -4.91 7.76
CA SER A 126 16.60 -4.07 8.43
C SER A 126 17.08 -4.63 9.77
N LEU A 127 16.20 -5.21 10.59
CA LEU A 127 16.59 -5.79 11.88
C LEU A 127 17.41 -7.06 11.69
N CYS A 128 16.98 -7.95 10.80
CA CYS A 128 17.73 -9.15 10.41
C CYS A 128 19.13 -8.78 9.89
N ALA A 129 19.21 -7.82 8.97
CA ALA A 129 20.45 -7.35 8.39
C ALA A 129 21.38 -6.76 9.45
N ALA A 130 20.87 -5.92 10.35
CA ALA A 130 21.65 -5.32 11.42
C ALA A 130 22.23 -6.36 12.39
N MET A 131 21.49 -7.45 12.67
CA MET A 131 22.01 -8.56 13.49
C MET A 131 23.04 -9.40 12.76
N LEU A 132 22.84 -9.67 11.46
CA LEU A 132 23.83 -10.37 10.63
C LEU A 132 25.11 -9.57 10.42
N ASP A 133 25.06 -8.25 10.61
CA ASP A 133 26.24 -7.38 10.54
C ASP A 133 27.15 -7.49 11.77
N LEU A 134 26.69 -8.19 12.83
CA LEU A 134 27.50 -8.43 14.02
C LEU A 134 28.48 -9.59 13.76
N PRO A 135 29.80 -9.39 13.89
CA PRO A 135 30.79 -10.43 13.57
C PRO A 135 30.66 -11.72 14.38
N ALA A 136 30.07 -11.64 15.58
CA ALA A 136 29.89 -12.78 16.46
C ALA A 136 28.60 -13.56 16.19
N VAL A 137 27.67 -13.03 15.38
CA VAL A 137 26.41 -13.70 15.02
C VAL A 137 26.64 -14.62 13.84
N GLU A 138 26.26 -15.89 13.98
CA GLU A 138 26.42 -16.91 12.95
C GLU A 138 25.18 -16.98 12.04
N SER A 139 23.98 -16.93 12.62
CA SER A 139 22.73 -16.96 11.86
C SER A 139 21.60 -16.22 12.57
N VAL A 140 20.62 -15.75 11.80
CA VAL A 140 19.42 -15.09 12.31
C VAL A 140 18.19 -15.84 11.83
N THR A 141 17.41 -16.39 12.76
CA THR A 141 16.11 -17.01 12.49
C THR A 141 14.99 -16.02 12.77
N VAL A 142 14.18 -15.68 11.77
CA VAL A 142 12.99 -14.82 11.91
C VAL A 142 11.73 -15.69 11.92
N GLU A 143 10.92 -15.54 12.96
CA GLU A 143 9.60 -16.14 13.07
C GLU A 143 8.51 -15.07 12.99
N SER A 144 7.64 -15.19 12.00
CA SER A 144 6.45 -14.36 11.84
C SER A 144 5.19 -15.18 12.09
N SER A 145 4.09 -14.51 12.40
CA SER A 145 2.81 -15.19 12.63
C SER A 145 1.76 -14.79 11.61
N ARG A 146 1.02 -15.78 11.12
CA ARG A 146 -0.11 -15.58 10.20
C ARG A 146 -1.39 -16.10 10.83
N PHE A 147 -2.39 -15.24 10.93
CA PHE A 147 -3.75 -15.69 11.25
C PHE A 147 -4.36 -16.35 10.02
N THR A 148 -4.73 -17.62 10.16
CA THR A 148 -5.50 -18.39 9.20
C THR A 148 -6.88 -18.71 9.79
N LYS A 149 -7.80 -19.24 8.96
CA LYS A 149 -9.13 -19.67 9.44
C LYS A 149 -9.03 -20.75 10.52
N ASP A 150 -7.95 -21.54 10.51
CA ASP A 150 -7.71 -22.66 11.43
C ASP A 150 -6.85 -22.25 12.65
N GLY A 151 -6.53 -20.95 12.79
CA GLY A 151 -5.75 -20.42 13.90
C GLY A 151 -4.46 -19.72 13.47
N LYS A 152 -3.61 -19.43 14.47
CA LYS A 152 -2.31 -18.78 14.27
C LYS A 152 -1.29 -19.82 13.79
N VAL A 153 -0.76 -19.63 12.58
CA VAL A 153 0.31 -20.46 12.00
C VAL A 153 1.59 -19.65 12.03
N SER A 154 2.63 -20.18 12.67
CA SER A 154 3.96 -19.58 12.67
C SER A 154 4.75 -20.02 11.43
N ARG A 155 5.47 -19.08 10.81
CA ARG A 155 6.41 -19.34 9.71
C ARG A 155 7.80 -18.91 10.14
N ARG A 156 8.81 -19.67 9.71
CA ARG A 156 10.21 -19.44 10.10
C ARG A 156 11.10 -19.46 8.87
N ALA A 157 12.02 -18.51 8.79
CA ALA A 157 13.14 -18.52 7.87
C ALA A 157 14.42 -18.17 8.64
N ALA A 158 15.55 -18.73 8.23
CA ALA A 158 16.84 -18.36 8.77
C ALA A 158 17.78 -17.90 7.68
N PHE A 159 18.69 -17.02 8.07
CA PHE A 159 19.61 -16.32 7.20
C PHE A 159 21.00 -16.37 7.80
N GLU A 160 22.00 -16.53 6.95
CA GLU A 160 23.41 -16.53 7.31
C GLU A 160 24.17 -15.59 6.40
N LEU A 161 25.13 -14.85 6.96
CA LEU A 161 26.03 -14.00 6.19
C LEU A 161 27.36 -14.74 5.98
N VAL A 162 27.55 -15.25 4.77
CA VAL A 162 28.69 -16.12 4.43
C VAL A 162 29.62 -15.45 3.44
N SER A 163 30.86 -15.95 3.33
CA SER A 163 31.75 -15.57 2.23
C SER A 163 31.18 -16.05 0.90
N LYS A 164 31.43 -15.31 -0.18
CA LYS A 164 31.18 -15.73 -1.56
C LYS A 164 31.83 -17.08 -1.89
N THR A 165 32.91 -17.45 -1.21
CA THR A 165 33.61 -18.72 -1.44
C THR A 165 32.71 -19.90 -1.10
N GLY A 166 32.15 -20.56 -2.11
CA GLY A 166 31.19 -21.68 -1.94
C GLY A 166 29.75 -21.33 -2.30
N HIS A 167 29.43 -20.04 -2.51
CA HIS A 167 28.10 -19.55 -2.89
C HIS A 167 28.21 -18.58 -4.08
N PRO A 168 28.31 -19.09 -5.32
CA PRO A 168 28.51 -18.26 -6.50
C PRO A 168 27.28 -17.42 -6.88
N ASP A 169 26.09 -17.84 -6.43
CA ASP A 169 24.83 -17.16 -6.71
C ASP A 169 24.73 -15.79 -5.99
N PRO A 170 23.82 -14.89 -6.41
CA PRO A 170 23.65 -13.55 -5.83
C PRO A 170 23.33 -13.55 -4.32
N GLY A 171 22.86 -14.68 -3.78
CA GLY A 171 22.28 -14.72 -2.45
C GLY A 171 21.00 -13.90 -2.37
N LEU A 172 20.57 -13.62 -1.15
CA LEU A 172 19.45 -12.74 -0.82
C LEU A 172 19.98 -11.34 -0.51
N PHE A 173 19.18 -10.33 -0.82
CA PHE A 173 19.43 -8.96 -0.39
C PHE A 173 18.40 -8.59 0.68
N PRO A 174 18.80 -7.91 1.75
CA PRO A 174 17.87 -7.53 2.80
C PRO A 174 16.90 -6.46 2.28
N ILE A 175 15.69 -6.46 2.85
CA ILE A 175 14.63 -5.52 2.50
C ILE A 175 14.81 -4.24 3.31
N GLU A 176 14.97 -3.12 2.61
CA GLU A 176 15.09 -1.76 3.18
C GLU A 176 16.05 -1.68 4.39
N PRO A 177 17.29 -2.20 4.31
CA PRO A 177 18.22 -2.17 5.45
C PRO A 177 18.51 -0.76 5.97
N GLY A 178 18.33 0.28 5.14
CA GLY A 178 18.44 1.68 5.55
C GLY A 178 17.40 2.13 6.59
N ASN A 179 16.28 1.43 6.75
CA ASN A 179 15.28 1.73 7.79
C ASN A 179 15.84 1.61 9.21
N ILE A 180 16.97 0.91 9.41
CA ILE A 180 17.64 0.83 10.71
C ILE A 180 17.94 2.22 11.30
N LEU A 181 18.23 3.22 10.47
CA LEU A 181 18.51 4.59 10.91
C LEU A 181 17.30 5.30 11.52
N ARG A 182 16.07 4.89 11.16
CA ARG A 182 14.83 5.45 11.70
C ARG A 182 14.44 4.76 13.01
N GLU A 183 14.71 3.46 13.11
CA GLU A 183 14.33 2.65 14.25
C GLU A 183 15.35 2.76 15.40
N ASP A 184 16.64 2.81 15.11
CA ASP A 184 17.68 2.84 16.13
C ASP A 184 17.71 4.21 16.87
N PRO A 185 17.52 4.20 18.21
CA PRO A 185 17.49 5.42 19.00
C PRO A 185 18.79 6.23 18.97
N ARG A 186 19.95 5.63 18.65
CA ARG A 186 21.24 6.33 18.52
C ARG A 186 21.25 7.36 17.40
N PHE A 187 20.45 7.16 16.35
CA PHE A 187 20.37 8.05 15.19
C PHE A 187 19.18 9.01 15.25
N ARG A 188 18.33 8.91 16.28
CA ARG A 188 17.20 9.83 16.45
C ARG A 188 17.70 11.26 16.67
N GLY A 189 17.48 12.09 15.66
CA GLY A 189 17.86 13.51 15.67
C GLY A 189 19.25 13.79 15.11
N THR A 190 20.03 12.75 14.76
CA THR A 190 21.35 12.86 14.10
C THR A 190 21.20 13.33 12.67
N PHE A 191 20.27 12.74 11.93
CA PHE A 191 19.93 13.12 10.55
C PHE A 191 18.58 13.84 10.55
N ARG A 192 18.40 14.85 9.69
CA ARG A 192 17.10 15.55 9.55
C ARG A 192 16.66 15.73 8.10
N GLY A 193 15.36 15.57 7.87
CA GLY A 193 14.76 15.81 6.55
C GLY A 193 15.39 14.92 5.47
N ARG A 194 15.96 15.55 4.43
CA ARG A 194 16.57 14.86 3.29
C ARG A 194 17.83 14.08 3.66
N GLU A 195 18.55 14.47 4.71
CA GLU A 195 19.77 13.76 5.15
C GLU A 195 19.48 12.34 5.62
N VAL A 196 18.34 12.11 6.28
CA VAL A 196 17.92 10.77 6.71
C VAL A 196 17.72 9.86 5.49
N ILE A 197 17.17 10.43 4.41
CA ILE A 197 16.89 9.70 3.18
C ILE A 197 18.21 9.34 2.49
N ALA A 198 19.13 10.29 2.34
CA ALA A 198 20.45 10.05 1.75
C ALA A 198 21.24 8.99 2.56
N ALA A 199 21.27 9.13 3.88
CA ALA A 199 21.92 8.18 4.78
C ALA A 199 21.30 6.77 4.69
N ALA A 200 19.97 6.65 4.61
CA ALA A 200 19.29 5.37 4.43
C ALA A 200 19.66 4.71 3.09
N LYS A 201 19.65 5.49 1.99
CA LYS A 201 20.09 5.02 0.67
C LYS A 201 21.56 4.58 0.69
N ALA A 202 22.43 5.28 1.43
CA ALA A 202 23.84 4.92 1.56
C ALA A 202 24.02 3.56 2.28
N VAL A 203 23.23 3.29 3.33
CA VAL A 203 23.22 1.98 4.00
C VAL A 203 22.78 0.88 3.05
N GLU A 204 21.72 1.11 2.26
CA GLU A 204 21.26 0.17 1.23
C GLU A 204 22.32 -0.08 0.16
N ALA A 205 23.00 0.97 -0.29
CA ALA A 205 24.11 0.86 -1.24
C ALA A 205 25.29 0.08 -0.66
N GLY A 206 25.62 0.29 0.61
CA GLY A 206 26.67 -0.45 1.33
C GLY A 206 26.38 -1.95 1.36
N TRP A 207 25.14 -2.33 1.70
CA TRP A 207 24.70 -3.73 1.63
C TRP A 207 24.77 -4.28 0.21
N ALA A 208 24.28 -3.55 -0.79
CA ALA A 208 24.30 -4.00 -2.18
C ALA A 208 25.73 -4.28 -2.67
N LEU A 209 26.66 -3.35 -2.42
CA LEU A 209 28.08 -3.47 -2.80
C LEU A 209 28.75 -4.67 -2.13
N ARG A 210 28.50 -4.86 -0.82
CA ARG A 210 29.05 -5.98 -0.04
C ARG A 210 28.53 -7.32 -0.54
N LEU A 211 27.24 -7.41 -0.83
CA LEU A 211 26.58 -8.65 -1.25
C LEU A 211 26.83 -9.01 -2.72
N ALA A 212 27.10 -8.04 -3.59
CA ALA A 212 27.60 -8.32 -4.93
C ALA A 212 29.09 -8.74 -4.91
N GLY A 213 29.85 -8.17 -3.96
CA GLY A 213 31.27 -8.39 -3.75
C GLY A 213 31.60 -9.73 -3.09
N ASP A 214 32.09 -9.68 -1.87
CA ASP A 214 32.78 -10.75 -1.14
C ASP A 214 31.90 -11.57 -0.20
N GLN A 215 30.68 -11.12 0.07
CA GLN A 215 29.76 -11.80 0.99
C GLN A 215 28.40 -12.08 0.36
N ARG A 216 27.63 -13.01 0.96
CA ARG A 216 26.27 -13.38 0.52
C ARG A 216 25.40 -13.60 1.74
N ILE A 217 24.14 -13.18 1.69
CA ILE A 217 23.13 -13.69 2.62
C ILE A 217 22.53 -14.93 1.98
N VAL A 218 22.54 -16.06 2.68
CA VAL A 218 21.98 -17.32 2.19
C VAL A 218 20.88 -17.80 3.14
N PRO A 219 19.82 -18.45 2.62
CA PRO A 219 18.87 -19.12 3.48
C PRO A 219 19.54 -20.29 4.18
N SER A 220 19.29 -20.44 5.47
CA SER A 220 19.79 -21.54 6.27
C SER A 220 18.68 -22.26 7.03
N LYS A 221 19.05 -23.30 7.79
CA LYS A 221 18.07 -24.09 8.53
C LYS A 221 17.58 -23.30 9.75
N PRO A 222 16.25 -23.09 9.93
CA PRO A 222 15.72 -22.42 11.10
C PRO A 222 16.13 -23.08 12.41
N VAL A 223 16.64 -22.29 13.34
CA VAL A 223 17.08 -22.73 14.67
C VAL A 223 15.89 -22.77 15.63
N ALA A 224 15.76 -23.85 16.40
CA ALA A 224 14.72 -23.96 17.42
C ALA A 224 15.00 -22.99 18.58
N GLY A 225 13.96 -22.56 19.31
CA GLY A 225 14.14 -21.60 20.40
C GLY A 225 15.01 -22.11 21.55
N GLU A 226 15.06 -23.42 21.73
CA GLU A 226 15.91 -24.10 22.73
C GLU A 226 17.36 -24.29 22.25
N GLU A 227 17.60 -24.16 20.93
CA GLU A 227 18.91 -24.31 20.29
C GLU A 227 19.56 -22.95 19.98
N ALA A 228 18.83 -21.85 20.17
CA ALA A 228 19.32 -20.50 19.91
C ALA A 228 20.10 -19.97 21.11
N ASP A 229 21.27 -19.38 20.85
CA ASP A 229 22.06 -18.69 21.87
C ASP A 229 21.35 -17.44 22.40
N TRP A 230 20.52 -16.83 21.55
CA TRP A 230 19.66 -15.70 21.92
C TRP A 230 18.26 -15.82 21.35
N LEU A 231 17.27 -15.57 22.20
CA LEU A 231 15.86 -15.50 21.83
C LEU A 231 15.31 -14.09 22.11
N ILE A 232 14.90 -13.41 21.05
CA ILE A 232 14.32 -12.07 21.07
C ILE A 232 12.84 -12.18 20.78
N ARG A 233 11.98 -11.67 21.67
CA ARG A 233 10.51 -11.69 21.50
C ARG A 233 9.95 -10.29 21.40
N LEU A 234 9.30 -10.01 20.27
CA LEU A 234 8.61 -8.76 19.97
C LEU A 234 7.10 -9.03 19.90
N ASN A 235 6.45 -8.98 21.06
CA ASN A 235 5.06 -9.38 21.21
C ASN A 235 4.11 -8.17 21.26
N ILE A 236 3.03 -8.24 20.46
CA ILE A 236 1.85 -7.39 20.60
C ILE A 236 0.62 -8.30 20.76
N SER A 237 0.10 -8.40 21.99
CA SER A 237 -1.17 -9.07 22.25
C SER A 237 -2.32 -8.06 22.24
N ARG A 238 -3.36 -8.35 21.45
CA ARG A 238 -4.56 -7.51 21.28
C ARG A 238 -5.83 -8.38 21.25
N GLU A 239 -6.01 -9.19 22.27
CA GLU A 239 -7.25 -9.97 22.40
C GLU A 239 -8.40 -9.08 22.92
N PRO A 240 -9.61 -9.17 22.33
CA PRO A 240 -10.78 -8.47 22.85
C PRO A 240 -11.05 -8.87 24.31
N ALA A 241 -11.28 -7.88 25.18
CA ALA A 241 -11.50 -8.04 26.62
C ALA A 241 -10.31 -8.49 27.47
N GLU A 242 -9.14 -8.69 26.88
CA GLU A 242 -7.88 -8.90 27.61
C GLU A 242 -7.02 -7.61 27.62
N PRO A 243 -6.10 -7.47 28.59
CA PRO A 243 -5.12 -6.40 28.58
C PRO A 243 -4.30 -6.41 27.28
N LYS A 244 -4.16 -5.24 26.66
CA LYS A 244 -3.25 -5.07 25.52
C LYS A 244 -1.82 -5.07 26.06
N ILE A 245 -1.00 -5.98 25.56
CA ILE A 245 0.39 -6.11 26.01
C ILE A 245 1.31 -5.85 24.83
N ARG A 246 2.27 -4.95 25.02
CA ARG A 246 3.42 -4.75 24.14
C ARG A 246 4.66 -5.12 24.94
N ARG A 247 5.47 -6.05 24.45
CA ARG A 247 6.64 -6.53 25.18
C ARG A 247 7.82 -6.75 24.25
N VAL A 248 8.97 -6.28 24.71
CA VAL A 248 10.29 -6.65 24.19
C VAL A 248 10.98 -7.49 25.26
N GLU A 249 11.47 -8.65 24.89
CA GLU A 249 12.21 -9.54 25.77
C GLU A 249 13.42 -10.11 25.03
N VAL A 250 14.59 -10.13 25.70
CA VAL A 250 15.82 -10.77 25.23
C VAL A 250 16.23 -11.81 26.25
N VAL A 251 16.32 -13.06 25.81
CA VAL A 251 16.61 -14.24 26.61
C VAL A 251 17.90 -14.88 26.06
N ASP A 252 18.80 -15.30 26.94
CA ASP A 252 19.98 -16.07 26.54
C ASP A 252 19.66 -17.56 26.36
N GLY A 253 20.63 -18.32 25.86
CA GLY A 253 20.52 -19.77 25.64
C GLY A 253 20.32 -20.60 26.92
N GLU A 254 20.59 -20.04 28.10
CA GLU A 254 20.27 -20.67 29.39
C GLU A 254 18.81 -20.45 29.80
N GLY A 255 18.05 -19.66 29.05
CA GLY A 255 16.67 -19.28 29.35
C GLY A 255 16.57 -18.10 30.33
N THR A 256 17.67 -17.41 30.62
CA THR A 256 17.70 -16.25 31.51
C THR A 256 17.33 -14.99 30.75
N VAL A 257 16.36 -14.24 31.28
CA VAL A 257 15.92 -12.97 30.70
C VAL A 257 16.92 -11.87 31.03
N ARG A 258 17.66 -11.40 30.01
CA ARG A 258 18.67 -10.34 30.14
C ARG A 258 18.09 -8.95 29.98
N PHE A 259 17.01 -8.82 29.22
CA PHE A 259 16.29 -7.57 29.06
C PHE A 259 14.79 -7.83 28.92
N ARG A 260 13.98 -7.01 29.58
CA ARG A 260 12.53 -6.99 29.41
C ARG A 260 11.99 -5.58 29.59
N LYS A 261 11.17 -5.15 28.64
CA LYS A 261 10.33 -3.95 28.79
C LYS A 261 8.90 -4.28 28.41
N THR A 262 7.96 -4.01 29.31
CA THR A 262 6.55 -4.34 29.13
C THR A 262 5.68 -3.09 29.26
N HIS A 263 4.85 -2.84 28.26
CA HIS A 263 3.78 -1.88 28.32
C HIS A 263 2.43 -2.60 28.31
N VAL A 264 1.64 -2.42 29.36
CA VAL A 264 0.30 -3.00 29.50
C VAL A 264 -0.72 -1.88 29.51
N GLU A 265 -1.72 -1.98 28.65
CA GLU A 265 -2.87 -1.09 28.60
C GLU A 265 -4.15 -1.91 28.81
N HIS A 266 -5.00 -1.50 29.75
CA HIS A 266 -6.28 -2.16 29.99
C HIS A 266 -7.42 -1.17 30.28
N LEU A 267 -8.61 -1.46 29.78
CA LEU A 267 -9.82 -0.68 30.06
C LEU A 267 -10.62 -1.38 31.15
N ILE A 268 -10.53 -0.87 32.38
CA ILE A 268 -11.18 -1.45 33.55
C ILE A 268 -12.52 -0.73 33.79
N PRO A 269 -13.61 -1.42 34.20
CA PRO A 269 -14.82 -0.74 34.65
C PRO A 269 -14.51 0.32 35.72
N ALA A 270 -15.15 1.47 35.66
CA ALA A 270 -14.93 2.52 36.65
C ALA A 270 -15.44 2.11 38.04
N ARG A 271 -14.89 2.73 39.10
CA ARG A 271 -15.29 2.45 40.49
C ARG A 271 -16.75 2.82 40.80
N MET A 272 -17.32 3.75 40.04
CA MET A 272 -18.70 4.19 40.13
C MET A 272 -19.41 3.87 38.83
N PHE A 273 -20.68 3.46 38.91
CA PHE A 273 -21.50 3.26 37.73
C PHE A 273 -21.74 4.59 37.00
N TYR A 274 -21.44 4.63 35.71
CA TYR A 274 -21.90 5.68 34.81
C TYR A 274 -21.95 5.12 33.38
N PHE A 275 -22.63 5.83 32.48
CA PHE A 275 -22.57 5.55 31.06
C PHE A 275 -21.43 6.35 30.42
N GLY A 276 -20.42 5.65 29.92
CA GLY A 276 -19.40 6.19 29.03
C GLY A 276 -19.92 6.31 27.60
N PHE A 277 -19.22 7.09 26.79
CA PHE A 277 -19.62 7.41 25.42
C PHE A 277 -18.42 7.37 24.49
N ASP A 278 -18.49 6.52 23.48
CA ASP A 278 -17.46 6.34 22.47
C ASP A 278 -17.94 6.89 21.12
N VAL A 279 -17.05 7.64 20.46
CA VAL A 279 -17.25 8.15 19.10
C VAL A 279 -16.33 7.38 18.16
N HIS A 280 -16.92 6.73 17.16
CA HIS A 280 -16.19 5.98 16.14
C HIS A 280 -15.94 6.91 14.96
N MET A 281 -14.68 7.26 14.73
CA MET A 281 -14.27 8.06 13.57
C MET A 281 -14.01 7.14 12.37
N GLY A 282 -14.63 7.45 11.23
CA GLY A 282 -14.34 6.86 9.93
C GLY A 282 -13.46 7.79 9.08
N SER A 283 -13.48 7.62 7.75
CA SER A 283 -12.73 8.40 6.77
C SER A 283 -13.07 9.90 6.79
N GLY A 284 -12.57 10.62 7.80
CA GLY A 284 -12.77 12.06 8.00
C GLY A 284 -14.11 12.49 8.60
N THR A 285 -15.02 11.56 8.91
CA THR A 285 -16.33 11.85 9.52
C THR A 285 -16.64 10.91 10.68
N VAL A 286 -17.58 11.30 11.55
CA VAL A 286 -18.08 10.43 12.62
C VAL A 286 -18.92 9.31 12.00
N ALA A 287 -18.39 8.08 12.01
CA ALA A 287 -19.03 6.90 11.46
C ALA A 287 -20.12 6.32 12.39
N GLY A 288 -20.03 6.63 13.69
CA GLY A 288 -21.06 6.23 14.65
C GLY A 288 -20.72 6.67 16.07
N ALA A 289 -21.69 6.52 16.97
CA ALA A 289 -21.52 6.78 18.40
C ALA A 289 -22.30 5.75 19.21
N SER A 290 -21.80 5.40 20.40
CA SER A 290 -22.45 4.42 21.26
C SER A 290 -22.16 4.68 22.73
N PHE A 291 -23.13 4.35 23.59
CA PHE A 291 -22.93 4.33 25.03
C PHE A 291 -22.44 2.96 25.49
N HIS A 292 -21.58 2.96 26.51
CA HIS A 292 -21.08 1.75 27.17
C HIS A 292 -21.05 1.97 28.69
N VAL A 293 -20.83 0.92 29.47
CA VAL A 293 -20.56 1.08 30.91
C VAL A 293 -19.24 1.79 31.09
N GLY A 294 -19.21 2.81 31.95
CA GLY A 294 -18.06 3.65 32.22
C GLY A 294 -16.79 2.86 32.53
N ARG A 295 -15.69 3.23 31.89
CA ARG A 295 -14.38 2.57 31.99
C ARG A 295 -13.31 3.57 32.38
N GLN A 296 -12.22 3.08 32.94
CA GLN A 296 -11.01 3.81 33.25
C GLN A 296 -9.85 3.09 32.56
N LYS A 297 -9.08 3.84 31.77
CA LYS A 297 -7.82 3.35 31.20
C LYS A 297 -6.78 3.19 32.32
N ARG A 298 -6.19 2.01 32.41
CA ARG A 298 -4.96 1.75 33.18
C ARG A 298 -3.83 1.46 32.20
N GLU A 299 -2.70 2.10 32.44
CA GLU A 299 -1.50 1.90 31.64
C GLU A 299 -0.28 1.91 32.57
N THR A 300 0.76 1.14 32.22
CA THR A 300 2.01 1.10 32.99
C THR A 300 2.83 2.39 32.84
N SER A 301 2.70 3.08 31.70
CA SER A 301 3.36 4.35 31.40
C SER A 301 2.51 5.15 30.42
N HIS A 302 2.66 6.48 30.43
CA HIS A 302 2.08 7.37 29.41
C HIS A 302 2.84 7.31 28.08
N LEU A 303 4.07 6.80 28.09
CA LEU A 303 4.88 6.62 26.89
C LEU A 303 4.55 5.27 26.26
N TRP A 304 4.20 5.33 24.97
CA TRP A 304 4.00 4.15 24.14
C TRP A 304 5.32 3.38 23.97
N LEU A 305 5.24 2.04 23.93
CA LEU A 305 6.40 1.18 23.73
C LEU A 305 6.56 0.82 22.25
N ASP A 306 7.52 1.46 21.59
CA ASP A 306 7.99 1.04 20.26
C ASP A 306 8.92 -0.17 20.40
N LEU A 307 8.59 -1.28 19.74
CA LEU A 307 9.24 -2.56 20.00
C LEU A 307 10.68 -2.60 19.47
N GLU A 308 10.86 -2.36 18.17
CA GLU A 308 12.18 -2.38 17.54
C GLU A 308 13.12 -1.31 18.10
N PRO A 309 12.73 -0.02 18.24
CA PRO A 309 13.59 0.97 18.87
C PRO A 309 14.00 0.64 20.30
N THR A 310 13.10 0.02 21.07
CA THR A 310 13.42 -0.43 22.43
C THR A 310 14.43 -1.56 22.42
N LEU A 311 14.30 -2.52 21.50
CA LEU A 311 15.26 -3.61 21.32
C LEU A 311 16.63 -3.06 20.92
N LEU A 312 16.67 -2.21 19.88
CA LEU A 312 17.91 -1.64 19.33
C LEU A 312 18.67 -0.81 20.39
N GLY A 313 17.96 -0.13 21.29
CA GLY A 313 18.57 0.56 22.43
C GLY A 313 19.10 -0.34 23.55
N ALA A 314 18.80 -1.64 23.53
CA ALA A 314 19.20 -2.61 24.55
C ALA A 314 20.34 -3.54 24.11
N ILE A 315 20.64 -3.62 22.81
CA ILE A 315 21.66 -4.50 22.25
C ILE A 315 22.84 -3.68 21.72
N GLU A 316 24.04 -4.29 21.69
CA GLU A 316 25.21 -3.71 21.04
C GLU A 316 25.12 -3.95 19.52
N LEU A 317 25.24 -2.88 18.74
CA LEU A 317 25.13 -2.92 17.29
C LEU A 317 26.28 -2.17 16.63
N SER A 318 26.75 -2.71 15.51
CA SER A 318 27.62 -2.00 14.57
C SER A 318 26.96 -0.69 14.12
N ASP A 319 27.76 0.35 13.90
CA ASP A 319 27.26 1.56 13.27
C ASP A 319 27.08 1.31 11.77
N PRO A 320 25.88 1.53 11.21
CA PRO A 320 25.62 1.27 9.81
C PRO A 320 26.42 2.25 8.93
N ALA A 321 26.98 1.75 7.83
CA ALA A 321 27.75 2.56 6.90
C ALA A 321 26.82 3.50 6.10
N ALA A 322 26.70 4.75 6.56
CA ALA A 322 25.76 5.75 6.03
C ALA A 322 26.47 6.90 5.27
N ASP A 323 27.64 6.64 4.70
CA ASP A 323 28.42 7.63 3.94
C ASP A 323 27.96 7.72 2.48
N ASP A 324 27.68 8.94 2.00
CA ASP A 324 27.28 9.24 0.63
C ASP A 324 28.30 8.76 -0.43
N THR A 325 29.56 8.54 -0.05
CA THR A 325 30.55 7.92 -0.96
C THR A 325 30.12 6.53 -1.45
N LEU A 326 29.30 5.81 -0.68
CA LEU A 326 28.74 4.51 -1.06
C LEU A 326 27.75 4.62 -2.23
N LEU A 327 26.97 5.69 -2.31
CA LEU A 327 26.07 5.95 -3.44
C LEU A 327 26.86 6.16 -4.73
N THR A 328 27.91 6.98 -4.64
CA THR A 328 28.81 7.25 -5.77
C THR A 328 29.53 5.96 -6.20
N ARG A 329 29.99 5.16 -5.24
CA ARG A 329 30.64 3.88 -5.50
C ARG A 329 29.68 2.88 -6.15
N LEU A 330 28.44 2.77 -5.68
CA LEU A 330 27.42 1.91 -6.26
C LEU A 330 27.14 2.28 -7.71
N ARG A 331 26.92 3.57 -8.00
CA ARG A 331 26.73 4.05 -9.37
C ARG A 331 27.89 3.62 -10.29
N ARG A 332 29.13 3.84 -9.84
CA ARG A 332 30.33 3.44 -10.59
C ARG A 332 30.41 1.94 -10.82
N GLU A 333 30.08 1.12 -9.82
CA GLU A 333 30.07 -0.34 -9.97
C GLU A 333 28.98 -0.81 -10.93
N VAL A 334 27.83 -0.14 -10.98
CA VAL A 334 26.79 -0.39 -11.98
C VAL A 334 27.31 -0.09 -13.39
N GLU A 335 27.97 1.06 -13.59
CA GLU A 335 28.60 1.40 -14.88
C GLU A 335 29.62 0.34 -15.31
N LEU A 336 30.54 -0.05 -14.41
CA LEU A 336 31.54 -1.09 -14.65
C LEU A 336 30.93 -2.46 -14.93
N THR A 337 29.79 -2.76 -14.31
CA THR A 337 29.06 -4.03 -14.52
C THR A 337 28.42 -4.06 -15.90
N LEU A 338 27.87 -2.94 -16.37
CA LEU A 338 27.29 -2.84 -17.71
C LEU A 338 28.36 -2.93 -18.79
N ASP A 339 29.57 -2.41 -18.53
CA ASP A 339 30.71 -2.48 -19.46
C ASP A 339 31.36 -3.87 -19.54
N ASP A 340 31.17 -4.72 -18.53
CA ASP A 340 31.75 -6.05 -18.44
C ASP A 340 30.79 -7.10 -19.03
N PRO A 341 31.06 -7.68 -20.23
CA PRO A 341 30.18 -8.65 -20.86
C PRO A 341 30.00 -9.93 -20.04
N ASP A 342 30.98 -10.29 -19.20
CA ASP A 342 31.02 -11.51 -18.38
C ASP A 342 30.62 -11.24 -16.93
N ALA A 343 29.96 -10.11 -16.66
CA ALA A 343 29.49 -9.75 -15.33
C ALA A 343 28.62 -10.86 -14.71
N SER A 344 29.00 -11.29 -13.49
CA SER A 344 28.24 -12.31 -12.75
C SER A 344 26.81 -11.84 -12.43
N PRO A 345 25.83 -12.75 -12.26
CA PRO A 345 24.46 -12.39 -11.88
C PRO A 345 24.37 -11.49 -10.64
N ALA A 346 25.24 -11.73 -9.64
CA ALA A 346 25.30 -10.91 -8.42
C ALA A 346 25.69 -9.45 -8.68
N ARG A 347 26.57 -9.21 -9.67
CA ARG A 347 26.95 -7.86 -10.09
C ARG A 347 25.85 -7.23 -10.93
N LEU A 348 25.22 -7.98 -11.83
CA LEU A 348 24.08 -7.51 -12.62
C LEU A 348 22.91 -7.05 -11.73
N ASP A 349 22.67 -7.72 -10.58
CA ASP A 349 21.64 -7.30 -9.63
C ASP A 349 21.90 -5.92 -9.01
N LEU A 350 23.15 -5.41 -9.00
CA LEU A 350 23.46 -4.05 -8.55
C LEU A 350 22.67 -2.99 -9.33
N THR A 351 22.35 -3.26 -10.59
CA THR A 351 21.55 -2.35 -11.42
C THR A 351 20.14 -2.18 -10.85
N ARG A 352 19.51 -3.29 -10.47
CA ARG A 352 18.20 -3.34 -9.81
C ARG A 352 18.25 -2.65 -8.45
N ARG A 353 19.31 -2.89 -7.67
CA ARG A 353 19.50 -2.25 -6.36
C ARG A 353 19.69 -0.75 -6.46
N TRP A 354 20.45 -0.29 -7.45
CA TRP A 354 20.63 1.14 -7.71
C TRP A 354 19.32 1.81 -8.14
N LEU A 355 18.53 1.18 -9.02
CA LEU A 355 17.20 1.68 -9.39
C LEU A 355 16.23 1.75 -8.19
N ALA A 356 16.31 0.78 -7.28
CA ALA A 356 15.45 0.75 -6.08
C ALA A 356 15.75 1.87 -5.08
N LEU A 357 16.87 2.58 -5.21
CA LEU A 357 17.19 3.73 -4.36
C LEU A 357 16.37 4.97 -4.71
N PHE A 358 15.73 5.04 -5.88
CA PHE A 358 14.96 6.21 -6.27
C PHE A 358 13.57 6.24 -5.63
N PHE A 359 13.09 7.45 -5.34
CA PHE A 359 11.73 7.73 -4.88
C PHE A 359 11.18 8.98 -5.57
N PHE A 360 11.02 8.88 -6.89
CA PHE A 360 10.61 9.93 -7.82
C PHE A 360 11.56 11.13 -7.82
N ASP A 361 12.83 10.87 -7.55
CA ASP A 361 13.88 11.87 -7.35
C ASP A 361 15.08 11.66 -8.29
N ALA A 362 14.89 10.95 -9.40
CA ALA A 362 15.92 10.80 -10.43
C ALA A 362 16.20 12.13 -11.14
N GLU A 363 17.49 12.43 -11.34
CA GLU A 363 17.95 13.64 -12.00
C GLU A 363 18.24 13.40 -13.49
N GLU A 364 18.41 14.48 -14.27
CA GLU A 364 18.78 14.39 -15.69
C GLU A 364 20.09 13.62 -15.91
N THR A 365 21.01 13.69 -14.94
CA THR A 365 22.29 12.98 -14.99
C THR A 365 22.16 11.47 -14.81
N ASP A 366 21.03 10.98 -14.32
CA ASP A 366 20.74 9.55 -14.13
C ASP A 366 20.20 8.89 -15.40
N ALA A 367 19.51 9.66 -16.25
CA ALA A 367 18.84 9.16 -17.45
C ALA A 367 19.77 8.35 -18.39
N PRO A 368 21.02 8.77 -18.68
CA PRO A 368 21.91 7.97 -19.52
C PRO A 368 22.23 6.59 -18.94
N LEU A 369 22.41 6.48 -17.61
CA LEU A 369 22.69 5.20 -16.96
C LEU A 369 21.44 4.32 -16.93
N ILE A 370 20.28 4.90 -16.63
CA ILE A 370 18.98 4.22 -16.66
C ILE A 370 18.67 3.66 -18.05
N ALA A 371 18.94 4.44 -19.12
CA ALA A 371 18.79 4.00 -20.50
C ALA A 371 19.66 2.76 -20.80
N ARG A 372 20.91 2.75 -20.33
CA ARG A 372 21.81 1.60 -20.50
C ARG A 372 21.31 0.36 -19.76
N ILE A 373 20.78 0.52 -18.54
CA ILE A 373 20.20 -0.58 -17.76
C ILE A 373 18.97 -1.18 -18.48
N LEU A 374 18.09 -0.33 -19.01
CA LEU A 374 16.91 -0.74 -19.77
C LEU A 374 17.26 -1.49 -21.07
N ALA A 375 18.32 -1.06 -21.74
CA ALA A 375 18.77 -1.64 -23.01
C ALA A 375 19.58 -2.95 -22.84
N ASP A 376 20.00 -3.32 -21.63
CA ASP A 376 20.79 -4.52 -21.38
C ASP A 376 19.91 -5.77 -21.16
N ASN A 377 19.96 -6.69 -22.12
CA ASN A 377 19.19 -7.94 -22.12
C ASN A 377 19.62 -8.96 -21.05
N ARG A 378 20.74 -8.74 -20.36
CA ARG A 378 21.19 -9.62 -19.27
C ARG A 378 20.47 -9.32 -17.95
N ILE A 379 19.90 -8.12 -17.83
CA ILE A 379 19.27 -7.64 -16.60
C ILE A 379 17.78 -7.96 -16.64
N HIS A 380 17.26 -8.58 -15.58
CA HIS A 380 15.86 -8.99 -15.45
C HIS A 380 15.18 -8.24 -14.28
N ASP A 381 13.85 -8.30 -14.19
CA ASP A 381 13.06 -7.84 -13.03
C ASP A 381 13.30 -6.39 -12.57
N ILE A 382 13.40 -5.44 -13.51
CA ILE A 382 13.68 -4.03 -13.18
C ILE A 382 12.44 -3.13 -13.14
N ILE A 383 11.28 -3.61 -13.55
CA ILE A 383 10.10 -2.76 -13.73
C ILE A 383 9.55 -2.24 -12.40
N GLU A 384 9.47 -3.11 -11.38
CA GLU A 384 9.04 -2.70 -10.03
C GLU A 384 9.97 -1.62 -9.44
N PRO A 385 11.32 -1.75 -9.47
CA PRO A 385 12.20 -0.65 -9.11
C PRO A 385 12.04 0.62 -9.98
N LEU A 386 11.83 0.45 -11.29
CA LEU A 386 11.70 1.57 -12.24
C LEU A 386 10.48 2.45 -11.95
N ASP A 387 9.41 1.89 -11.38
CA ASP A 387 8.20 2.62 -11.03
C ASP A 387 8.42 3.75 -10.04
N ASN A 388 9.46 3.63 -9.22
CA ASN A 388 9.83 4.65 -8.24
C ASN A 388 10.91 5.60 -8.78
N VAL A 389 11.34 5.49 -10.04
CA VAL A 389 12.38 6.35 -10.61
C VAL A 389 11.79 7.66 -11.12
N TYR A 390 10.74 7.57 -11.95
CA TYR A 390 10.06 8.72 -12.55
C TYR A 390 8.56 8.64 -12.32
N GLY A 391 7.90 9.78 -12.17
CA GLY A 391 6.44 9.85 -12.30
C GLY A 391 6.02 9.46 -13.73
N LYS A 392 4.81 8.91 -13.91
CA LYS A 392 4.35 8.45 -15.24
C LYS A 392 4.41 9.52 -16.33
N ALA A 393 4.23 10.79 -15.98
CA ALA A 393 4.28 11.93 -16.90
C ALA A 393 5.66 12.61 -16.95
N ASP A 394 6.61 12.17 -16.11
CA ASP A 394 7.91 12.81 -15.90
C ASP A 394 9.06 11.98 -16.49
N VAL A 395 8.75 10.94 -17.27
CA VAL A 395 9.75 10.09 -17.92
C VAL A 395 10.49 10.91 -19.00
N PRO A 396 11.82 11.04 -18.92
CA PRO A 396 12.60 11.79 -19.90
C PRO A 396 12.48 11.22 -21.32
N ILE A 397 12.40 12.10 -22.32
CA ILE A 397 12.23 11.74 -23.74
C ILE A 397 13.44 10.92 -24.24
N GLU A 398 14.61 11.14 -23.65
CA GLU A 398 15.86 10.43 -23.93
C GLU A 398 15.73 8.92 -23.68
N LEU A 399 14.81 8.49 -22.81
CA LEU A 399 14.57 7.09 -22.50
C LEU A 399 13.68 6.37 -23.51
N LYS A 400 13.06 7.09 -24.46
CA LYS A 400 12.04 6.51 -25.37
C LYS A 400 12.54 5.27 -26.11
N VAL A 401 13.79 5.30 -26.60
CA VAL A 401 14.39 4.19 -27.34
C VAL A 401 14.68 3.01 -26.41
N ALA A 402 15.21 3.26 -25.22
CA ALA A 402 15.55 2.21 -24.26
C ALA A 402 14.30 1.49 -23.73
N TYR A 403 13.22 2.24 -23.47
CA TYR A 403 11.90 1.66 -23.12
C TYR A 403 11.39 0.77 -24.26
N ALA A 404 11.48 1.23 -25.50
CA ALA A 404 11.04 0.44 -26.66
C ALA A 404 11.87 -0.83 -26.85
N GLN A 405 13.20 -0.76 -26.68
CA GLN A 405 14.09 -1.92 -26.71
C GLN A 405 13.72 -2.92 -25.61
N ARG A 406 13.45 -2.44 -24.39
CA ARG A 406 13.05 -3.30 -23.27
C ARG A 406 11.73 -4.02 -23.52
N ILE A 407 10.74 -3.36 -24.11
CA ILE A 407 9.45 -3.97 -24.50
C ILE A 407 9.67 -5.18 -25.43
N LEU A 408 10.63 -5.07 -26.35
CA LEU A 408 10.92 -6.10 -27.36
C LEU A 408 11.72 -7.29 -26.81
N MET A 409 12.26 -7.23 -25.59
CA MET A 409 13.02 -8.34 -25.01
C MET A 409 12.13 -9.55 -24.73
N GLU A 410 12.69 -10.75 -24.92
CA GLU A 410 11.97 -12.02 -24.75
C GLU A 410 11.51 -12.25 -23.31
N HIS A 411 12.33 -11.83 -22.34
CA HIS A 411 12.03 -12.00 -20.92
C HIS A 411 11.05 -10.95 -20.36
N SER A 412 10.62 -9.96 -21.16
CA SER A 412 9.69 -8.92 -20.71
C SER A 412 8.28 -9.49 -20.64
N THR A 413 7.68 -9.44 -19.45
CA THR A 413 6.32 -9.95 -19.25
C THR A 413 5.28 -9.02 -19.88
N LYS A 414 4.05 -9.52 -20.08
CA LYS A 414 2.91 -8.70 -20.53
C LYS A 414 2.71 -7.46 -19.64
N GLN A 415 2.87 -7.61 -18.33
CA GLN A 415 2.74 -6.51 -17.38
C GLN A 415 3.82 -5.46 -17.60
N ASP A 416 5.08 -5.90 -17.75
CA ASP A 416 6.22 -5.03 -18.04
C ASP A 416 6.01 -4.23 -19.33
N ARG A 417 5.57 -4.92 -20.38
CA ARG A 417 5.29 -4.32 -21.69
C ARG A 417 4.19 -3.27 -21.62
N THR A 418 3.07 -3.58 -20.95
CA THR A 418 1.98 -2.61 -20.75
C THR A 418 2.43 -1.38 -19.97
N GLN A 419 3.26 -1.56 -18.94
CA GLN A 419 3.74 -0.50 -18.07
C GLN A 419 4.69 0.46 -18.79
N LEU A 420 5.70 -0.08 -19.47
CA LEU A 420 6.63 0.71 -20.29
C LEU A 420 5.89 1.40 -21.45
N ALA A 421 4.95 0.72 -22.09
CA ALA A 421 4.13 1.29 -23.16
C ALA A 421 3.28 2.46 -22.66
N SER A 422 2.78 2.40 -21.42
CA SER A 422 2.02 3.49 -20.80
C SER A 422 2.89 4.73 -20.59
N ALA A 423 4.16 4.55 -20.20
CA ALA A 423 5.12 5.64 -20.09
C ALA A 423 5.42 6.27 -21.46
N LEU A 424 5.66 5.46 -22.50
CA LEU A 424 5.83 5.96 -23.86
C LEU A 424 4.59 6.71 -24.36
N ALA A 425 3.41 6.19 -24.07
CA ALA A 425 2.15 6.80 -24.43
C ALA A 425 1.87 8.12 -23.69
N ALA A 426 2.48 8.35 -22.53
CA ALA A 426 2.33 9.59 -21.76
C ALA A 426 3.25 10.73 -22.23
N MET A 427 4.22 10.43 -23.10
CA MET A 427 5.13 11.46 -23.66
C MET A 427 4.37 12.50 -24.49
N PRO A 428 4.92 13.70 -24.70
CA PRO A 428 4.27 14.73 -25.51
C PRO A 428 3.93 14.24 -26.93
N PRO A 429 2.83 14.72 -27.55
CA PRO A 429 2.55 14.49 -28.98
C PRO A 429 3.75 14.87 -29.86
N GLU A 430 3.83 14.25 -31.04
CA GLU A 430 4.91 14.41 -32.03
C GLU A 430 6.29 13.84 -31.58
N THR A 431 6.41 13.31 -30.36
CA THR A 431 7.67 12.70 -29.87
C THR A 431 8.16 11.56 -30.76
N PHE A 432 7.23 10.85 -31.42
CA PHE A 432 7.52 9.68 -32.25
C PHE A 432 7.38 9.94 -33.75
N ALA A 433 7.30 11.21 -34.20
CA ALA A 433 7.19 11.56 -35.62
C ALA A 433 8.35 10.99 -36.48
N GLU A 434 9.54 10.91 -35.89
CA GLU A 434 10.69 10.19 -36.44
C GLU A 434 10.97 8.94 -35.58
N PRO A 435 10.29 7.81 -35.86
CA PRO A 435 10.38 6.64 -35.00
C PRO A 435 11.70 5.89 -35.21
N HIS A 436 12.40 5.62 -34.11
CA HIS A 436 13.46 4.61 -34.09
C HIS A 436 12.94 3.22 -34.50
N GLU A 437 13.82 2.36 -35.03
CA GLU A 437 13.47 1.00 -35.50
C GLU A 437 12.78 0.16 -34.42
N ALA A 438 13.20 0.30 -33.16
CA ALA A 438 12.57 -0.37 -32.02
C ALA A 438 11.09 0.01 -31.83
N HIS A 439 10.71 1.29 -32.02
CA HIS A 439 9.29 1.69 -31.95
C HIS A 439 8.48 1.02 -33.07
N LEU A 440 9.03 1.01 -34.29
CA LEU A 440 8.40 0.37 -35.44
C LEU A 440 8.26 -1.15 -35.25
N ALA A 441 9.27 -1.80 -34.65
CA ALA A 441 9.23 -3.23 -34.37
C ALA A 441 8.11 -3.59 -33.40
N ILE A 442 7.82 -2.74 -32.40
CA ILE A 442 6.67 -2.92 -31.51
C ILE A 442 5.37 -2.90 -32.31
N TRP A 443 5.13 -1.86 -33.12
CA TRP A 443 3.87 -1.75 -33.88
C TRP A 443 3.72 -2.80 -34.99
N ARG A 444 4.83 -3.31 -35.55
CA ARG A 444 4.82 -4.36 -36.59
C ARG A 444 4.59 -5.76 -36.03
N ASN A 445 4.97 -6.02 -34.78
CA ASN A 445 4.74 -7.29 -34.12
C ASN A 445 3.41 -7.24 -33.36
N VAL A 446 2.38 -7.90 -33.88
CA VAL A 446 1.02 -7.87 -33.32
C VAL A 446 0.97 -8.32 -31.87
N GLU A 447 1.69 -9.40 -31.52
CA GLU A 447 1.67 -9.95 -30.16
C GLU A 447 2.27 -8.94 -29.17
N VAL A 448 3.44 -8.39 -29.49
CA VAL A 448 4.08 -7.37 -28.65
C VAL A 448 3.26 -6.09 -28.63
N CYS A 449 2.72 -5.64 -29.76
CA CYS A 449 1.88 -4.45 -29.86
C CYS A 449 0.62 -4.58 -28.99
N HIS A 450 0.01 -5.77 -28.97
CA HIS A 450 -1.16 -6.05 -28.15
C HIS A 450 -0.83 -6.00 -26.65
N GLU A 451 0.31 -6.54 -26.23
CA GLU A 451 0.75 -6.43 -24.83
C GLU A 451 1.22 -5.01 -24.46
N ALA A 452 1.71 -4.25 -25.44
CA ALA A 452 2.09 -2.86 -25.36
C ALA A 452 0.97 -1.90 -25.85
N ALA A 453 -0.30 -2.31 -25.73
CA ALA A 453 -1.45 -1.61 -26.31
C ALA A 453 -1.52 -0.09 -26.05
N PRO A 454 -1.12 0.45 -24.87
CA PRO A 454 -1.11 1.90 -24.66
C PRO A 454 -0.28 2.66 -25.71
N PHE A 455 0.80 2.08 -26.23
CA PHE A 455 1.68 2.73 -27.19
C PHE A 455 1.08 2.85 -28.60
N ILE A 456 -0.07 2.21 -28.87
CA ILE A 456 -0.81 2.36 -30.13
C ILE A 456 -1.27 3.82 -30.32
N ALA A 457 -1.60 4.52 -29.23
CA ALA A 457 -1.98 5.92 -29.28
C ALA A 457 -0.93 6.83 -29.92
N ARG A 458 0.34 6.39 -29.98
CA ARG A 458 1.46 7.15 -30.59
C ARG A 458 1.68 6.86 -32.08
N ILE A 459 0.86 5.98 -32.69
CA ILE A 459 0.85 5.84 -34.14
C ILE A 459 0.37 7.13 -34.82
N THR A 460 -0.42 7.95 -34.14
CA THR A 460 -0.92 9.24 -34.65
C THR A 460 0.19 10.28 -34.81
N ASP A 461 1.33 10.12 -34.13
CA ASP A 461 2.50 10.98 -34.32
C ASP A 461 3.18 10.75 -35.68
N LEU A 462 2.91 9.61 -36.34
CA LEU A 462 3.54 9.24 -37.62
C LEU A 462 2.86 9.93 -38.80
N SER A 463 3.61 10.09 -39.90
CA SER A 463 3.01 10.49 -41.17
C SER A 463 1.90 9.52 -41.61
N PRO A 464 0.80 9.99 -42.24
CA PRO A 464 -0.31 9.13 -42.67
C PRO A 464 0.11 7.93 -43.54
N GLU A 465 1.15 8.12 -44.36
CA GLU A 465 1.73 7.07 -45.23
C GLU A 465 2.24 5.86 -44.45
N LEU A 466 2.71 6.07 -43.21
CA LEU A 466 3.23 5.03 -42.32
C LEU A 466 2.19 4.58 -41.29
N ALA A 467 1.38 5.51 -40.77
CA ALA A 467 0.36 5.23 -39.75
C ALA A 467 -0.75 4.31 -40.28
N ILE A 468 -1.29 4.61 -41.47
CA ILE A 468 -2.48 3.93 -42.00
C ILE A 468 -2.22 2.44 -42.27
N PRO A 469 -1.12 2.03 -42.96
CA PRO A 469 -0.84 0.61 -43.15
C PRO A 469 -0.66 -0.15 -41.84
N LEU A 470 -0.05 0.47 -40.81
CA LEU A 470 0.11 -0.16 -39.49
C LEU A 470 -1.24 -0.40 -38.81
N LEU A 471 -2.11 0.61 -38.79
CA LEU A 471 -3.44 0.49 -38.18
C LEU A 471 -4.32 -0.54 -38.90
N LEU A 472 -4.27 -0.59 -40.23
CA LEU A 472 -5.01 -1.58 -41.01
C LEU A 472 -4.50 -3.00 -40.77
N ASN A 473 -3.18 -3.19 -40.70
CA ASN A 473 -2.59 -4.48 -40.37
C ASN A 473 -2.95 -4.95 -38.95
N LEU A 474 -2.87 -4.06 -37.95
CA LEU A 474 -3.30 -4.36 -36.58
C LEU A 474 -4.79 -4.71 -36.53
N LEU A 475 -5.62 -4.05 -37.32
CA LEU A 475 -7.04 -4.34 -37.43
C LEU A 475 -7.29 -5.74 -37.99
N ASP A 476 -6.57 -6.14 -39.04
CA ASP A 476 -6.69 -7.47 -39.64
C ASP A 476 -6.26 -8.60 -38.70
N GLU A 477 -5.17 -8.36 -37.96
CA GLU A 477 -4.62 -9.35 -37.03
C GLU A 477 -5.39 -9.40 -35.71
N SER A 478 -6.11 -8.33 -35.33
CA SER A 478 -6.96 -8.29 -34.12
C SER A 478 -8.02 -9.41 -34.09
N VAL A 479 -8.44 -9.90 -35.25
CA VAL A 479 -9.41 -10.99 -35.43
C VAL A 479 -8.96 -12.28 -34.73
N ARG A 480 -7.65 -12.48 -34.57
CA ARG A 480 -7.04 -13.70 -34.02
C ARG A 480 -6.82 -13.67 -32.50
N ILE A 481 -7.13 -12.55 -31.84
CA ILE A 481 -6.84 -12.36 -30.42
C ILE A 481 -7.95 -12.95 -29.55
N GLU A 482 -7.56 -13.82 -28.62
CA GLU A 482 -8.40 -14.31 -27.53
C GLU A 482 -7.78 -13.96 -26.18
N PRO A 483 -8.56 -13.56 -25.16
CA PRO A 483 -10.03 -13.52 -25.10
C PRO A 483 -10.66 -12.26 -25.73
N GLU A 484 -11.95 -12.33 -26.09
CA GLU A 484 -12.71 -11.27 -26.80
C GLU A 484 -12.63 -9.88 -26.12
N PHE A 485 -12.49 -9.82 -24.80
CA PHE A 485 -12.37 -8.54 -24.10
C PHE A 485 -11.06 -7.81 -24.44
N GLU A 486 -9.96 -8.54 -24.68
CA GLU A 486 -8.66 -7.96 -25.05
C GLU A 486 -8.68 -7.50 -26.51
N GLN A 487 -9.28 -8.30 -27.40
CA GLN A 487 -9.57 -7.90 -28.77
C GLN A 487 -10.34 -6.58 -28.84
N ARG A 488 -11.38 -6.41 -28.00
CA ARG A 488 -12.16 -5.17 -27.97
C ARG A 488 -11.32 -3.95 -27.60
N LYS A 489 -10.46 -4.08 -26.58
CA LYS A 489 -9.55 -2.98 -26.17
C LYS A 489 -8.59 -2.58 -27.28
N LEU A 490 -8.04 -3.56 -28.01
CA LEU A 490 -7.18 -3.27 -29.15
C LEU A 490 -7.92 -2.48 -30.24
N ILE A 491 -9.15 -2.91 -30.57
CA ILE A 491 -9.99 -2.23 -31.56
C ILE A 491 -10.33 -0.80 -31.11
N GLU A 492 -10.66 -0.59 -29.84
CA GLU A 492 -10.92 0.74 -29.26
C GLU A 492 -9.70 1.67 -29.47
N ASN A 493 -8.48 1.20 -29.18
CA ASN A 493 -7.27 2.00 -29.40
C ASN A 493 -7.03 2.32 -30.89
N ILE A 494 -7.31 1.37 -31.80
CA ILE A 494 -7.19 1.59 -33.25
C ILE A 494 -8.23 2.63 -33.73
N GLN A 495 -9.46 2.55 -33.23
CA GLN A 495 -10.53 3.50 -33.54
C GLN A 495 -10.15 4.92 -33.11
N ASP A 496 -9.60 5.06 -31.89
CA ASP A 496 -9.14 6.34 -31.36
C ASP A 496 -8.04 6.94 -32.26
N CYS A 497 -7.09 6.13 -32.72
CA CYS A 497 -6.03 6.59 -33.63
C CYS A 497 -6.58 7.09 -34.98
N PHE A 498 -7.51 6.35 -35.61
CA PHE A 498 -8.14 6.83 -36.85
C PHE A 498 -8.98 8.09 -36.63
N ALA A 499 -9.66 8.21 -35.49
CA ALA A 499 -10.43 9.41 -35.15
C ALA A 499 -9.54 10.65 -34.94
N GLU A 500 -8.35 10.45 -34.36
CA GLU A 500 -7.36 11.49 -34.14
C GLU A 500 -6.72 11.96 -35.46
N LEU A 501 -6.22 11.04 -36.29
CA LEU A 501 -5.70 11.34 -37.64
C LEU A 501 -6.72 12.09 -38.52
N GLY A 502 -8.01 11.76 -38.36
CA GLY A 502 -9.10 12.51 -38.98
C GLY A 502 -9.01 12.55 -40.53
N PRO A 503 -9.21 13.71 -41.17
CA PRO A 503 -9.25 13.81 -42.64
C PRO A 503 -7.98 13.33 -43.35
N GLU A 504 -6.83 13.37 -42.69
CA GLU A 504 -5.54 12.91 -43.25
C GLU A 504 -5.54 11.40 -43.51
N ALA A 505 -6.34 10.64 -42.75
CA ALA A 505 -6.52 9.21 -42.94
C ALA A 505 -7.72 8.84 -43.84
N SER A 506 -8.27 9.80 -44.61
CA SER A 506 -9.38 9.56 -45.54
C SER A 506 -9.09 8.49 -46.59
N ILE A 507 -7.82 8.27 -46.96
CA ILE A 507 -7.39 7.21 -47.88
C ILE A 507 -7.68 5.79 -47.34
N ALA A 508 -7.84 5.61 -46.02
CA ALA A 508 -8.20 4.33 -45.40
C ALA A 508 -9.69 3.99 -45.54
N VAL A 509 -10.55 4.97 -45.86
CA VAL A 509 -12.02 4.83 -45.87
C VAL A 509 -12.52 3.69 -46.77
N PRO A 510 -12.03 3.50 -48.01
CA PRO A 510 -12.49 2.39 -48.86
C PRO A 510 -12.26 1.02 -48.22
N GLU A 511 -11.08 0.83 -47.62
CA GLU A 511 -10.66 -0.43 -47.00
C GLU A 511 -11.42 -0.71 -45.70
N LEU A 512 -11.62 0.31 -44.87
CA LEU A 512 -12.45 0.21 -43.66
C LEU A 512 -13.91 -0.08 -44.02
N ARG A 513 -14.44 0.54 -45.08
CA ARG A 513 -15.82 0.31 -45.55
C ARG A 513 -16.00 -1.12 -46.06
N GLN A 514 -15.02 -1.66 -46.78
CA GLN A 514 -15.03 -3.06 -47.22
C GLN A 514 -15.10 -4.01 -46.02
N ARG A 515 -14.30 -3.77 -44.97
CA ARG A 515 -14.32 -4.57 -43.73
C ARG A 515 -15.65 -4.44 -42.98
N PHE A 516 -16.20 -3.23 -42.90
CA PHE A 516 -17.47 -2.95 -42.24
C PHE A 516 -18.65 -3.69 -42.88
N GLN A 517 -18.60 -3.91 -44.20
CA GLN A 517 -19.66 -4.60 -44.94
C GLN A 517 -19.60 -6.12 -44.84
N SER A 518 -18.51 -6.69 -44.32
CA SER A 518 -18.39 -8.13 -44.09
C SER A 518 -19.21 -8.54 -42.86
N GLU A 519 -20.40 -9.12 -43.06
CA GLU A 519 -21.35 -9.51 -42.00
C GLU A 519 -20.78 -10.47 -40.93
N THR A 520 -19.64 -11.12 -41.20
CA THR A 520 -18.97 -12.07 -40.29
C THR A 520 -17.77 -11.48 -39.54
N SER A 521 -17.48 -10.19 -39.69
CA SER A 521 -16.28 -9.61 -39.10
C SER A 521 -16.40 -9.46 -37.58
N PRO A 522 -15.49 -10.05 -36.78
CA PRO A 522 -15.51 -9.94 -35.33
C PRO A 522 -15.26 -8.51 -34.82
N ILE A 523 -14.81 -7.63 -35.70
CA ILE A 523 -14.56 -6.20 -35.44
C ILE A 523 -15.86 -5.41 -35.23
N PHE A 524 -17.00 -5.88 -35.76
CA PHE A 524 -18.28 -5.14 -35.82
C PHE A 524 -19.45 -5.85 -35.13
N ARG A 525 -19.20 -6.59 -34.05
CA ARG A 525 -20.17 -7.52 -33.44
C ARG A 525 -21.35 -6.88 -32.70
N ASN A 526 -21.15 -5.71 -32.08
CA ASN A 526 -22.17 -5.09 -31.23
C ASN A 526 -22.49 -3.65 -31.65
N ARG A 527 -23.69 -3.19 -31.28
CA ARG A 527 -24.21 -1.88 -31.67
C ARG A 527 -23.34 -0.70 -31.19
N ALA A 528 -22.70 -0.82 -30.03
CA ALA A 528 -21.82 0.23 -29.51
C ALA A 528 -20.58 0.39 -30.39
N SER A 529 -19.94 -0.72 -30.76
CA SER A 529 -18.79 -0.73 -31.68
C SER A 529 -19.14 -0.21 -33.07
N LEU A 530 -20.34 -0.51 -33.59
CA LEU A 530 -20.84 0.05 -34.85
C LEU A 530 -21.01 1.57 -34.80
N ASP A 531 -21.60 2.10 -33.72
CA ASP A 531 -21.75 3.55 -33.53
C ASP A 531 -20.36 4.23 -33.39
N GLU A 532 -19.39 3.55 -32.80
CA GLU A 532 -18.01 4.02 -32.67
C GLU A 532 -17.29 4.13 -34.02
N TRP A 533 -17.34 3.07 -34.83
CA TRP A 533 -16.78 3.10 -36.18
C TRP A 533 -17.47 4.14 -37.08
N ARG A 534 -18.77 4.39 -36.93
CA ARG A 534 -19.45 5.47 -37.66
C ARG A 534 -18.95 6.85 -37.25
N PHE A 535 -18.65 7.05 -35.97
CA PHE A 535 -17.97 8.26 -35.51
C PHE A 535 -16.58 8.40 -36.15
N VAL A 536 -15.81 7.31 -36.22
CA VAL A 536 -14.51 7.28 -36.92
C VAL A 536 -14.68 7.65 -38.40
N PHE A 537 -15.61 7.03 -39.14
CA PHE A 537 -15.86 7.37 -40.55
C PHE A 537 -16.18 8.85 -40.74
N ALA A 538 -16.98 9.45 -39.85
CA ALA A 538 -17.27 10.87 -39.93
C ALA A 538 -16.03 11.74 -39.65
N ARG A 539 -15.15 11.35 -38.72
CA ARG A 539 -13.84 11.99 -38.47
C ARG A 539 -12.90 11.89 -39.68
N LEU A 540 -12.96 10.79 -40.43
CA LEU A 540 -12.22 10.59 -41.68
C LEU A 540 -12.80 11.38 -42.88
N GLY A 541 -13.85 12.18 -42.68
CA GLY A 541 -14.45 13.03 -43.72
C GLY A 541 -15.59 12.40 -44.50
N VAL A 542 -16.14 11.26 -44.06
CA VAL A 542 -17.34 10.68 -44.67
C VAL A 542 -18.58 11.50 -44.26
N PRO A 543 -19.38 12.01 -45.21
CA PRO A 543 -20.62 12.71 -44.89
C PRO A 543 -21.57 11.87 -44.04
N LEU A 544 -22.32 12.49 -43.12
CA LEU A 544 -23.26 11.78 -42.23
C LEU A 544 -24.31 10.96 -43.00
N ASP A 545 -24.65 11.40 -44.22
CA ASP A 545 -25.58 10.71 -45.10
C ASP A 545 -24.98 9.47 -45.79
N ASP A 546 -23.65 9.41 -45.91
CA ASP A 546 -22.89 8.35 -46.56
C ASP A 546 -22.28 7.35 -45.56
N LEU A 547 -22.61 7.47 -44.27
CA LEU A 547 -22.16 6.55 -43.24
C LEU A 547 -22.66 5.12 -43.50
N PRO A 548 -21.85 4.10 -43.15
CA PRO A 548 -22.24 2.72 -43.39
C PRO A 548 -23.32 2.26 -42.41
N PHE A 549 -24.46 1.84 -42.99
CA PHE A 549 -25.59 1.20 -42.31
C PHE A 549 -25.94 -0.09 -43.05
N SER A 550 -26.14 -1.18 -42.30
CA SER A 550 -26.58 -2.46 -42.87
C SER A 550 -27.97 -2.35 -43.51
N GLU A 551 -28.32 -3.26 -44.42
CA GLU A 551 -29.67 -3.28 -45.01
C GLU A 551 -30.77 -3.42 -43.96
N LYS A 552 -30.52 -4.17 -42.89
CA LYS A 552 -31.46 -4.34 -41.76
C LYS A 552 -31.69 -3.02 -41.02
N GLU A 553 -30.64 -2.23 -40.83
CA GLU A 553 -30.72 -0.90 -40.20
C GLU A 553 -31.39 0.13 -41.11
N ARG A 554 -31.16 0.05 -42.43
CA ARG A 554 -31.85 0.91 -43.41
C ARG A 554 -33.36 0.65 -43.50
N ARG A 555 -33.81 -0.55 -43.12
CA ARG A 555 -35.23 -0.93 -43.04
C ARG A 555 -35.90 -0.52 -41.71
N GLN A 556 -35.14 0.02 -40.74
CA GLN A 556 -35.73 0.57 -39.52
C GLN A 556 -36.43 1.91 -39.78
N PRO A 557 -37.33 2.37 -38.88
CA PRO A 557 -38.03 3.65 -39.04
C PRO A 557 -37.04 4.80 -39.27
N HIS A 558 -37.36 5.73 -40.18
CA HIS A 558 -36.51 6.89 -40.51
C HIS A 558 -36.04 7.65 -39.26
N THR A 559 -36.91 7.76 -38.26
CA THR A 559 -36.62 8.40 -36.96
C THR A 559 -35.42 7.78 -36.23
N TRP A 560 -35.14 6.48 -36.41
CA TRP A 560 -34.01 5.81 -35.76
C TRP A 560 -32.67 6.17 -36.42
N LEU A 561 -32.63 6.24 -37.76
CA LEU A 561 -31.44 6.63 -38.52
C LEU A 561 -31.06 8.08 -38.21
N ASP A 562 -32.05 8.97 -38.24
CA ASP A 562 -31.87 10.40 -37.98
C ASP A 562 -31.36 10.63 -36.54
N ASN A 563 -31.93 9.93 -35.55
CA ASN A 563 -31.44 9.99 -34.17
C ASN A 563 -29.99 9.51 -34.02
N THR A 564 -29.55 8.51 -34.80
CA THR A 564 -28.17 8.01 -34.74
C THR A 564 -27.20 8.99 -35.40
N LYS A 565 -27.54 9.54 -36.56
CA LYS A 565 -26.77 10.61 -37.21
C LYS A 565 -26.64 11.84 -36.31
N GLN A 566 -27.74 12.27 -35.69
CA GLN A 566 -27.73 13.40 -34.76
C GLN A 566 -26.84 13.15 -33.53
N ARG A 567 -26.84 11.93 -32.98
CA ARG A 567 -25.92 11.57 -31.87
C ARG A 567 -24.45 11.67 -32.29
N ILE A 568 -24.12 11.20 -33.49
CA ILE A 568 -22.75 11.29 -34.05
C ILE A 568 -22.37 12.75 -34.31
N GLU A 569 -23.27 13.54 -34.89
CA GLU A 569 -23.07 14.98 -35.13
C GLU A 569 -22.77 15.74 -33.83
N ILE A 570 -23.59 15.55 -32.80
CA ILE A 570 -23.38 16.16 -31.47
C ILE A 570 -22.03 15.73 -30.88
N ARG A 571 -21.59 14.48 -31.15
CA ARG A 571 -20.32 13.96 -30.66
C ARG A 571 -19.13 14.57 -31.42
N LEU A 572 -19.21 14.71 -32.75
CA LEU A 572 -18.21 15.41 -33.57
C LEU A 572 -18.02 16.84 -33.10
N GLN A 573 -19.12 17.59 -32.95
CA GLN A 573 -19.07 18.97 -32.47
C GLN A 573 -18.47 19.10 -31.05
N ARG A 574 -18.67 18.09 -30.19
CA ARG A 574 -18.05 18.05 -28.85
C ARG A 574 -16.56 17.72 -28.92
N TYR A 575 -16.18 16.83 -29.82
CA TYR A 575 -14.78 16.44 -30.02
C TYR A 575 -13.97 17.61 -30.59
N GLU A 576 -14.47 18.26 -31.65
CA GLU A 576 -13.86 19.45 -32.24
C GLU A 576 -13.68 20.57 -31.21
N ARG A 577 -14.70 20.83 -30.39
CA ARG A 577 -14.61 21.83 -29.29
C ARG A 577 -13.54 21.53 -28.25
N ARG A 578 -13.17 20.26 -28.03
CA ARG A 578 -12.12 19.88 -27.07
C ARG A 578 -10.71 19.96 -27.63
N HIS A 579 -10.56 19.90 -28.96
CA HIS A 579 -9.27 19.87 -29.65
C HIS A 579 -9.02 21.14 -30.49
N ALA A 580 -9.90 22.14 -30.42
CA ALA A 580 -9.77 23.44 -31.08
C ALA A 580 -9.14 24.53 -30.19
N GLY A 581 -8.59 24.16 -29.03
CA GLY A 581 -7.83 25.02 -28.12
C GLY A 581 -6.55 24.30 -27.72
#